data_AF-M1CJ90-F1
#
_entry.id   AF-M1CJ90-F1
#
_cell.length_a   1.000
_cell.length_b   1.000
_cell.length_c   1.000
_cell.angle_alpha   90.00
_cell.angle_beta   90.00
_cell.angle_gamma   90.00
#
_symmetry.space_group_name_H-M   'P 1'
#
loop_
_entity.id
_entity.type
_entity.pdbx_description
1 polymer ?
#
loop_
_entity_poly.entity_id
_entity_poly.type
_entity_poly.pdbx_seq_one_letter_code
_entity_poly.pdbx_strand_id
1 'polypeptide(L)'
;MLTRLMLSGFEQFLSGGQSEVEATFNLNAMNHSPTPWHMSFSYARALQNTCLKTWRGLPENVKAAQDKLLIRAKANSLAQLGKYTGESYVY
;
A
#
# COMPACT_ATOMS: atom_id res chain seq x y z
N MET A 1 17.59 -34.30 5.10
CA MET A 1 16.44 -33.67 5.77
C MET A 1 16.96 -32.52 6.61
N LEU A 2 17.14 -31.35 6.00
CA LEU A 2 17.60 -30.14 6.69
C LEU A 2 16.37 -29.39 7.20
N THR A 3 16.22 -29.34 8.52
CA THR A 3 15.21 -28.55 9.22
C THR A 3 15.49 -27.07 8.94
N ARG A 4 14.69 -26.50 8.04
CA ARG A 4 14.65 -25.07 7.75
C ARG A 4 14.22 -24.33 9.02
N LEU A 5 15.09 -23.50 9.59
CA LEU A 5 14.70 -22.52 10.60
C LEU A 5 13.71 -21.56 9.93
N MET A 6 12.43 -21.69 10.26
CA MET A 6 11.38 -20.77 9.81
C MET A 6 11.54 -19.46 10.58
N LEU A 7 12.41 -18.57 10.10
CA LEU A 7 12.40 -17.18 10.56
C LEU A 7 11.05 -16.59 10.13
N SER A 8 10.19 -16.26 11.08
CA SER A 8 8.96 -15.50 10.85
C SER A 8 9.33 -14.09 10.38
N GLY A 9 9.67 -13.94 9.09
CA GLY A 9 10.05 -12.67 8.49
C GLY A 9 8.82 -11.86 8.12
N PHE A 10 8.80 -10.59 8.50
CA PHE A 10 7.93 -9.60 7.86
C PHE A 10 8.65 -9.09 6.62
N GLU A 11 8.06 -9.28 5.46
CA GLU A 11 8.63 -8.82 4.19
C GLU A 11 7.87 -7.57 3.74
N GLN A 12 8.60 -6.47 3.51
CA GLN A 12 8.02 -5.20 3.09
C GLN A 12 8.27 -4.97 1.60
N PHE A 13 7.19 -4.84 0.82
CA PHE A 13 7.28 -4.52 -0.59
C PHE A 13 7.57 -3.02 -0.80
N LEU A 14 8.46 -2.71 -1.73
CA LEU A 14 8.75 -1.34 -2.16
C LEU A 14 7.94 -1.02 -3.42
N SER A 15 7.35 0.17 -3.50
CA SER A 15 6.54 0.54 -4.68
C SER A 15 7.38 0.78 -5.93
N GLY A 16 8.69 1.02 -5.79
CA GLY A 16 9.58 1.33 -6.92
C GLY A 16 9.04 2.49 -7.76
N GLY A 17 8.85 2.26 -9.06
CA GLY A 17 8.27 3.19 -10.04
C GLY A 17 6.78 3.02 -10.31
N GLN A 18 6.09 2.15 -9.60
CA GLN A 18 4.68 1.85 -9.86
C GLN A 18 3.77 3.02 -9.49
N SER A 19 2.62 3.07 -10.15
CA SER A 19 1.54 3.98 -9.73
C SER A 19 0.98 3.57 -8.35
N GLU A 20 0.26 4.49 -7.68
CA GLU A 20 -0.34 4.20 -6.36
C GLU A 20 -1.28 2.99 -6.41
N VAL A 21 -2.09 2.92 -7.47
CA VAL A 21 -3.11 1.88 -7.66
C VAL A 21 -2.46 0.54 -8.02
N GLU A 22 -1.48 0.55 -8.91
CA GLU A 22 -0.73 -0.64 -9.31
C GLU A 22 0.02 -1.26 -8.12
N ALA A 23 0.69 -0.44 -7.31
CA ALA A 23 1.37 -0.91 -6.09
C ALA A 23 0.38 -1.60 -5.13
N THR A 24 -0.80 -1.02 -4.95
CA THR A 24 -1.86 -1.59 -4.11
C THR A 24 -2.37 -2.92 -4.67
N PHE A 25 -2.63 -3.01 -5.98
CA PHE A 25 -3.08 -4.26 -6.61
C PHE A 25 -2.05 -5.36 -6.55
N ASN A 26 -0.77 -5.04 -6.77
CA ASN A 26 0.32 -6.00 -6.69
C ASN A 26 0.46 -6.54 -5.26
N LEU A 27 0.39 -5.68 -4.24
CA LEU A 27 0.37 -6.11 -2.84
C LEU A 27 -0.81 -7.04 -2.54
N ASN A 28 -1.99 -6.71 -3.05
CA ASN A 28 -3.19 -7.51 -2.86
C ASN A 28 -3.05 -8.89 -3.51
N ALA A 29 -2.54 -8.94 -4.75
CA ALA A 29 -2.32 -10.19 -5.47
C ALA A 29 -1.30 -11.09 -4.76
N MET A 30 -0.22 -10.52 -4.20
CA MET A 30 0.74 -11.27 -3.41
C MET A 30 0.12 -11.89 -2.15
N ASN A 31 -0.81 -11.19 -1.49
CA ASN A 31 -1.49 -11.67 -0.28
C ASN A 31 -2.70 -12.58 -0.55
N HIS A 32 -3.08 -12.82 -1.81
CA HIS A 32 -4.08 -13.85 -2.15
C HIS A 32 -3.49 -15.26 -2.21
N SER A 33 -2.17 -15.40 -2.33
CA SER A 33 -1.51 -16.71 -2.34
C SER A 33 -1.04 -17.07 -0.93
N PRO A 34 -1.12 -18.36 -0.51
CA PRO A 34 -0.55 -18.79 0.76
C PRO A 34 0.97 -18.62 0.73
N THR A 35 1.48 -17.62 1.45
CA THR A 35 2.91 -17.39 1.63
C THR A 35 3.31 -17.76 3.06
N PRO A 36 4.52 -18.32 3.27
CA PRO A 36 5.02 -18.61 4.62
C PRO A 36 5.34 -17.35 5.44
N TRP A 37 5.22 -16.17 4.84
CA TRP A 37 5.53 -14.86 5.42
C TRP A 37 4.39 -13.88 5.14
N HIS A 38 4.15 -12.94 6.05
CA HIS A 38 3.19 -11.87 5.85
C HIS A 38 3.81 -10.76 4.99
N MET A 39 3.23 -10.51 3.82
CA MET A 39 3.67 -9.47 2.89
C MET A 39 3.02 -8.14 3.25
N SER A 40 3.81 -7.18 3.72
CA SER A 40 3.38 -5.81 4.02
C SER A 40 4.03 -4.80 3.06
N PHE A 41 3.85 -3.51 3.28
CA PHE A 41 4.32 -2.46 2.37
C PHE A 41 5.19 -1.41 3.06
N SER A 42 6.15 -0.86 2.31
CA SER A 42 6.93 0.33 2.65
C SER A 42 6.96 1.26 1.44
N TYR A 43 5.92 2.10 1.33
CA TYR A 43 5.66 2.91 0.14
C TYR A 43 5.91 4.39 0.42
N ALA A 44 6.78 4.98 -0.40
CA ALA A 44 6.96 6.44 -0.45
C ALA A 44 6.00 7.04 -1.49
N ARG A 45 6.40 7.03 -2.78
CA ARG A 45 5.62 7.64 -3.87
C ARG A 45 4.21 7.07 -4.00
N ALA A 46 4.04 5.75 -3.89
CA ALA A 46 2.72 5.12 -4.00
C ALA A 46 1.75 5.48 -2.86
N LEU A 47 2.25 6.05 -1.75
CA LEU A 47 1.42 6.49 -0.64
C LEU A 47 1.17 8.02 -0.66
N GLN A 48 2.16 8.80 -1.09
CA GLN A 48 2.17 10.26 -0.90
C GLN A 48 1.85 11.07 -2.17
N ASN A 49 1.95 10.51 -3.37
CA ASN A 49 1.90 11.28 -4.62
C ASN A 49 0.61 12.10 -4.77
N THR A 50 -0.56 11.49 -4.55
CA THR A 50 -1.85 12.20 -4.59
C THR A 50 -2.00 13.18 -3.44
N CYS A 51 -1.55 12.82 -2.23
CA CYS A 51 -1.58 13.71 -1.07
C CYS A 51 -0.81 15.01 -1.38
N LEU A 52 0.42 14.90 -1.87
CA LEU A 52 1.27 16.05 -2.23
C LEU A 52 0.65 16.89 -3.36
N LYS A 53 0.12 16.24 -4.40
CA LYS A 53 -0.58 16.92 -5.50
C LYS A 53 -1.83 17.68 -5.04
N THR A 54 -2.56 17.12 -4.08
CA THR A 54 -3.76 17.75 -3.50
C THR A 54 -3.37 18.91 -2.59
N TRP A 55 -2.31 18.75 -1.80
CA TRP A 55 -1.85 19.78 -0.88
C TRP A 55 -1.34 21.02 -1.60
N ARG A 56 -0.50 20.86 -2.64
CA ARG A 56 0.15 21.96 -3.37
C ARG A 56 0.97 22.93 -2.51
N GLY A 57 1.29 22.56 -1.26
CA GLY A 57 1.94 23.44 -0.28
C GLY A 57 1.01 24.48 0.35
N LEU A 58 -0.30 24.41 0.10
CA LEU A 58 -1.28 25.40 0.52
C LEU A 58 -1.93 24.98 1.86
N PRO A 59 -1.90 25.83 2.90
CA PRO A 59 -2.49 25.50 4.21
C PRO A 59 -3.97 25.11 4.15
N GLU A 60 -4.75 25.77 3.28
CA GLU A 60 -6.17 25.49 3.07
C GLU A 60 -6.45 24.07 2.54
N ASN A 61 -5.47 23.43 1.89
CA ASN A 61 -5.61 22.10 1.32
C ASN A 61 -5.15 20.98 2.26
N VAL A 62 -4.66 21.29 3.46
CA VAL A 62 -4.11 20.29 4.39
C VAL A 62 -5.14 19.20 4.67
N LYS A 63 -6.40 19.58 4.96
CA LYS A 63 -7.46 18.61 5.26
C LYS A 63 -7.76 17.70 4.07
N ALA A 64 -7.90 18.28 2.88
CA ALA A 64 -8.14 17.51 1.65
C ALA A 64 -6.99 16.53 1.35
N ALA A 65 -5.74 16.97 1.54
CA ALA A 65 -4.56 16.12 1.35
C ALA A 65 -4.49 14.96 2.36
N GLN A 66 -4.79 15.22 3.63
CA GLN A 66 -4.87 14.19 4.67
C GLN A 66 -5.94 13.14 4.35
N ASP A 67 -7.11 13.57 3.85
CA ASP A 67 -8.17 12.65 3.47
C ASP A 67 -7.74 11.74 2.30
N LYS A 68 -7.00 12.28 1.32
CA LYS A 68 -6.40 11.46 0.24
C LYS A 68 -5.33 10.51 0.75
N LEU A 69 -4.49 10.93 1.70
CA LEU A 69 -3.49 10.06 2.33
C LEU A 69 -4.15 8.90 3.08
N LEU A 70 -5.20 9.19 3.87
CA LEU A 70 -5.94 8.17 4.62
C LEU A 70 -6.58 7.14 3.69
N ILE A 71 -7.13 7.58 2.57
CA ILE A 71 -7.68 6.71 1.53
C ILE A 71 -6.61 5.73 1.01
N ARG A 72 -5.39 6.21 0.71
CA ARG A 72 -4.30 5.34 0.26
C ARG A 72 -3.78 4.42 1.36
N ALA A 73 -3.70 4.89 2.60
CA ALA A 73 -3.32 4.04 3.74
C ALA A 73 -4.32 2.90 3.94
N LYS A 74 -5.63 3.18 3.88
CA LYS A 74 -6.69 2.16 3.97
C LYS A 74 -6.63 1.16 2.82
N ALA A 75 -6.41 1.62 1.60
CA ALA A 75 -6.30 0.74 0.43
C ALA A 75 -5.13 -0.26 0.59
N ASN A 76 -3.95 0.23 0.98
CA ASN A 76 -2.78 -0.63 1.22
C ASN A 76 -2.96 -1.56 2.42
N SER A 77 -3.67 -1.11 3.48
CA SER A 77 -4.02 -1.97 4.61
C SER A 77 -4.96 -3.12 4.20
N LEU A 78 -5.94 -2.86 3.33
CA LEU A 78 -6.80 -3.92 2.78
C LEU A 78 -6.03 -4.85 1.84
N ALA A 79 -5.11 -4.31 1.04
CA ALA A 79 -4.26 -5.10 0.14
C ALA A 79 -3.31 -6.02 0.90
N GLN A 80 -2.76 -5.57 2.05
CA GLN A 80 -1.97 -6.41 2.95
C GLN A 80 -2.77 -7.60 3.49
N LEU A 81 -4.09 -7.49 3.58
CA LEU A 81 -4.98 -8.57 4.00
C LEU A 81 -5.49 -9.43 2.82
N GLY A 82 -5.13 -9.11 1.57
CA GLY A 82 -5.72 -9.75 0.39
C GLY A 82 -7.22 -9.46 0.25
N LYS A 83 -7.68 -8.28 0.69
CA LYS A 83 -9.11 -7.90 0.72
C LYS A 83 -9.39 -6.61 -0.06
N TYR A 84 -8.41 -6.10 -0.81
CA TYR A 84 -8.63 -4.93 -1.63
C TYR A 84 -9.41 -5.29 -2.88
N THR A 85 -10.64 -4.81 -2.99
CA THR A 85 -11.56 -5.12 -4.10
C THR A 85 -11.45 -4.13 -5.27
N GLY A 86 -10.61 -3.09 -5.16
CA GLY A 86 -10.57 -2.00 -6.14
C GLY A 86 -11.78 -1.07 -6.09
N GLU A 87 -12.84 -1.43 -5.34
CA GLU A 87 -14.00 -0.59 -5.09
C GLU A 87 -13.66 0.45 -4.03
N SER A 88 -13.00 1.51 -4.47
CA SER A 88 -13.22 2.88 -4.02
C SER A 88 -12.11 3.76 -4.60
N TYR A 89 -12.46 5.02 -4.85
CA TYR A 89 -11.54 6.12 -5.12
C TYR A 89 -11.02 6.21 -6.57
N VAL A 90 -11.96 6.21 -7.52
CA VAL A 90 -11.79 7.03 -8.72
C VAL A 90 -11.75 8.49 -8.24
N TYR A 91 -10.68 9.21 -8.59
CA TYR A 91 -10.44 10.59 -8.18
C TYR A 91 -11.42 11.56 -8.82
#